data_AF-A0A3D3TS67-F1
#
_entry.id   AF-A0A3D3TS67-F1
#
_cell.length_a   1.000
_cell.length_b   1.000
_cell.length_c   1.000
_cell.angle_alpha   90.00
_cell.angle_beta   90.00
_cell.angle_gamma   90.00
#
_symmetry.space_group_name_H-M   'P 1'
#
loop_
_entity.id
_entity.type
_entity.pdbx_description
1 polymer ?
#
loop_
_entity_poly.entity_id
_entity_poly.type
_entity_poly.pdbx_seq_one_letter_code
_entity_poly.pdbx_strand_id
1 'polypeptide(L)'
;MNEIDKSLSIKEQAKQAHFLRNKYRAQARKLMADRILAEKLSINNTNLPFEYYENKYLNQGYNDNELYEKIIAASTRTNKMVNVALGIA
;
A
#
# COMPACT_ATOMS: atom_id res chain seq x y z
N MET A 1 1.45 -5.25 -16.31
CA MET A 1 0.43 -4.38 -15.70
C MET A 1 1.11 -3.49 -14.67
N ASN A 2 1.16 -2.18 -14.91
CA ASN A 2 1.66 -1.15 -13.97
C ASN A 2 0.53 -0.25 -13.44
N GLU A 3 -0.71 -0.56 -13.80
CA GLU A 3 -1.89 0.27 -13.55
C GLU A 3 -3.04 -0.60 -13.03
N ILE A 4 -3.98 0.04 -12.33
CA ILE A 4 -5.21 -0.60 -11.82
C ILE A 4 -6.22 -0.63 -12.96
N ASP A 5 -6.73 -1.82 -13.30
CA ASP A 5 -7.78 -2.00 -14.29
C ASP A 5 -9.14 -1.58 -13.73
N LYS A 6 -9.59 -0.39 -14.12
CA LYS A 6 -10.85 0.23 -13.66
C LYS A 6 -12.10 -0.44 -14.21
N SER A 7 -11.98 -1.38 -15.16
CA SER A 7 -13.14 -2.12 -15.70
C SER A 7 -13.58 -3.28 -14.80
N LEU A 8 -12.73 -3.68 -13.85
CA LEU A 8 -13.02 -4.77 -12.90
C LEU A 8 -13.83 -4.27 -11.70
N SER A 9 -14.33 -5.21 -10.89
CA SER A 9 -14.99 -4.89 -9.62
C SER A 9 -14.06 -4.12 -8.67
N ILE A 10 -14.63 -3.32 -7.77
CA ILE A 10 -13.85 -2.51 -6.81
C ILE A 10 -12.93 -3.38 -5.94
N LYS A 11 -13.33 -4.61 -5.62
CA LYS A 11 -12.51 -5.57 -4.88
C LYS A 11 -11.28 -5.98 -5.67
N GLU A 12 -11.43 -6.31 -6.95
CA GLU A 12 -10.30 -6.67 -7.81
C GLU A 12 -9.37 -5.47 -8.03
N GLN A 13 -9.93 -4.26 -8.19
CA GLN A 13 -9.14 -3.03 -8.21
C GLN A 13 -8.34 -2.84 -6.92
N ALA A 14 -8.94 -3.09 -5.75
CA ALA A 14 -8.28 -3.00 -4.46
C ALA A 14 -7.14 -4.03 -4.30
N LYS A 15 -7.35 -5.28 -4.76
CA LYS A 15 -6.29 -6.31 -4.78
C LYS A 15 -5.12 -5.88 -5.66
N GLN A 16 -5.39 -5.34 -6.85
CA GLN A 16 -4.34 -4.82 -7.74
C GLN A 16 -3.57 -3.67 -7.08
N ALA A 17 -4.27 -2.72 -6.46
CA ALA A 17 -3.66 -1.58 -5.78
C ALA A 17 -2.75 -2.04 -4.61
N HIS A 18 -3.24 -2.97 -3.78
CA HIS A 18 -2.48 -3.56 -2.68
C HIS A 18 -1.23 -4.29 -3.17
N PHE A 19 -1.39 -5.14 -4.19
CA PHE A 19 -0.29 -5.86 -4.82
C PHE A 19 0.79 -4.92 -5.36
N LEU A 20 0.39 -3.93 -6.16
CA LEU A 20 1.30 -2.96 -6.76
C LEU A 20 2.07 -2.18 -5.69
N ARG A 21 1.40 -1.69 -4.65
CA ARG A 21 2.06 -1.00 -3.53
C ARG A 21 3.10 -1.89 -2.85
N ASN A 22 2.77 -3.15 -2.58
CA ASN A 22 3.66 -4.08 -1.91
C ASN A 22 4.86 -4.44 -2.78
N LYS A 23 4.64 -4.65 -4.08
CA LYS A 23 5.69 -4.85 -5.09
C LYS A 23 6.64 -3.67 -5.14
N TYR A 24 6.13 -2.44 -5.31
CA TYR A 24 6.96 -1.26 -5.43
C TYR A 24 7.69 -0.93 -4.12
N ARG A 25 7.08 -1.17 -2.95
CA ARG A 25 7.77 -1.04 -1.66
C ARG A 25 8.97 -1.97 -1.55
N ALA A 26 8.81 -3.25 -1.93
CA ALA A 26 9.90 -4.22 -1.91
C ALA A 26 11.01 -3.85 -2.91
N GLN A 27 10.63 -3.44 -4.12
CA GLN A 27 11.59 -2.99 -5.14
C GLN A 27 12.35 -1.75 -4.68
N ALA A 28 11.67 -0.75 -4.12
CA ALA A 28 12.31 0.46 -3.59
C ALA A 28 13.33 0.11 -2.51
N ARG A 29 12.98 -0.74 -1.53
CA ARG A 29 13.92 -1.19 -0.48
C ARG A 29 15.12 -1.93 -1.05
N LYS A 30 14.94 -2.74 -2.09
CA LYS A 30 16.04 -3.42 -2.78
C LYS A 30 17.03 -2.42 -3.41
N LEU A 31 16.53 -1.28 -3.89
CA LEU A 31 17.31 -0.24 -4.56
C LEU A 31 17.88 0.82 -3.60
N MET A 32 17.50 0.82 -2.32
CA MET A 32 18.04 1.77 -1.34
C MET A 32 19.56 1.59 -1.19
N ALA A 33 20.29 2.71 -1.28
CA ALA A 33 21.73 2.77 -1.04
C ALA A 33 22.06 2.53 0.45
N ASP A 34 21.26 3.09 1.36
CA ASP A 34 21.35 2.79 2.79
C ASP A 34 20.75 1.40 3.08
N ARG A 35 21.64 0.41 3.15
CA ARG A 35 21.28 -1.00 3.38
C ARG A 35 20.79 -1.25 4.80
N ILE A 36 21.34 -0.56 5.80
CA ILE A 36 20.96 -0.72 7.21
C ILE A 36 19.52 -0.25 7.41
N LEU A 37 19.16 0.91 6.84
CA LEU A 37 17.79 1.38 6.89
C LEU A 37 16.84 0.48 6.09
N ALA A 38 17.26 0.00 4.91
CA ALA A 38 16.44 -0.91 4.10
C ALA A 38 16.08 -2.20 4.86
N GLU A 39 17.03 -2.77 5.60
CA GLU A 39 16.82 -3.95 6.43
C GLU A 39 15.87 -3.66 7.60
N LYS A 40 16.12 -2.57 8.35
CA LYS A 40 15.23 -2.12 9.43
C LYS A 40 13.79 -1.94 8.95
N LEU A 41 13.58 -1.32 7.79
CA LEU A 41 12.25 -1.15 7.19
C LEU A 41 11.65 -2.48 6.74
N SER A 42 12.46 -3.44 6.30
CA SER A 42 11.98 -4.76 5.87
C SER A 42 11.47 -5.58 7.05
N ILE A 43 12.12 -5.47 8.20
CA ILE A 43 11.74 -6.14 9.45
C ILE A 43 10.54 -5.45 10.12
N ASN A 44 10.60 -4.13 10.27
CA ASN A 44 9.62 -3.39 11.10
C ASN A 44 8.38 -2.93 10.33
N ASN A 45 8.43 -2.89 9.00
CA ASN A 45 7.33 -2.41 8.16
C ASN A 45 7.02 -3.45 7.08
N THR A 46 6.61 -4.64 7.51
CA THR A 46 6.27 -5.78 6.65
C THR A 46 5.01 -5.55 5.83
N ASN A 47 4.90 -6.27 4.71
CA ASN A 47 3.69 -6.29 3.90
C ASN A 47 2.66 -7.22 4.58
N LEU A 48 1.54 -6.66 5.02
CA LEU A 48 0.43 -7.44 5.57
C LEU A 48 -0.45 -8.01 4.45
N PRO A 49 -1.09 -9.17 4.68
CA PRO A 49 -1.99 -9.81 3.70
C PRO A 49 -3.19 -8.91 3.38
N PHE A 50 -3.89 -9.17 2.27
CA PHE A 50 -5.00 -8.32 1.83
C PHE A 50 -6.15 -8.34 2.84
N GLU A 51 -6.43 -9.52 3.39
CA GLU A 51 -7.47 -9.83 4.36
C GLU A 51 -7.28 -9.06 5.66
N TYR A 52 -6.03 -8.73 6.02
CA TYR A 52 -5.75 -7.84 7.16
C TYR A 52 -6.41 -6.47 6.95
N TYR A 53 -6.33 -5.92 5.73
CA TYR A 53 -6.92 -4.62 5.42
C TYR A 53 -8.43 -4.69 5.26
N GLU A 54 -8.98 -5.80 4.76
CA GLU A 54 -10.43 -6.04 4.78
C GLU A 54 -10.93 -6.00 6.22
N ASN A 55 -10.36 -6.81 7.12
CA ASN A 55 -10.75 -6.84 8.54
C ASN A 55 -10.54 -5.49 9.23
N LYS A 56 -9.43 -4.81 8.96
CA LYS A 56 -9.14 -3.50 9.55
C LYS A 56 -10.23 -2.48 9.21
N TYR A 57 -10.62 -2.36 7.94
CA TYR A 57 -11.59 -1.36 7.53
C TYR A 57 -13.02 -1.77 7.86
N LEU A 58 -13.32 -3.08 7.84
CA LEU A 58 -14.56 -3.61 8.38
C LEU A 58 -14.75 -3.22 9.85
N ASN A 59 -13.72 -3.43 10.68
CA ASN A 59 -13.73 -3.05 12.10
C ASN A 59 -13.79 -1.52 12.33
N GLN A 60 -13.52 -0.71 11.31
CA GLN A 60 -13.69 0.74 11.34
C GLN A 60 -15.08 1.20 10.87
N GLY A 61 -15.97 0.26 10.54
CA GLY A 61 -17.34 0.53 10.09
C GLY A 61 -17.51 0.69 8.58
N TYR A 62 -16.44 0.55 7.79
CA TYR A 62 -16.56 0.54 6.32
C TYR A 62 -17.09 -0.80 5.84
N ASN A 63 -18.01 -0.78 4.88
CA ASN A 63 -18.64 -1.97 4.31
C ASN A 63 -18.63 -1.92 2.78
N ASP A 64 -18.93 -3.07 2.16
CA ASP A 64 -19.09 -3.25 0.72
C ASP A 64 -18.03 -2.50 -0.11
N ASN A 65 -18.47 -1.60 -1.00
CA ASN A 65 -17.58 -0.86 -1.89
C ASN A 65 -16.70 0.15 -1.14
N GLU A 66 -17.22 0.80 -0.10
CA GLU A 66 -16.49 1.82 0.65
C GLU A 66 -15.22 1.25 1.30
N LEU A 67 -15.31 0.01 1.79
CA LEU A 67 -14.16 -0.71 2.33
C LEU A 67 -13.05 -0.86 1.28
N TYR A 68 -13.41 -1.26 0.06
CA TYR A 68 -12.45 -1.45 -1.03
C TYR A 68 -11.88 -0.12 -1.56
N GLU A 69 -12.71 0.92 -1.62
CA GLU A 69 -12.26 2.28 -1.93
C GLU A 69 -11.23 2.78 -0.89
N LYS A 70 -11.43 2.48 0.40
CA LYS A 70 -10.43 2.80 1.44
C LYS A 70 -9.12 2.05 1.26
N ILE A 71 -9.17 0.79 0.82
CA ILE A 71 -7.95 0.03 0.50
C ILE A 71 -7.23 0.66 -0.70
N ILE A 72 -7.95 1.06 -1.75
CA ILE A 72 -7.36 1.73 -2.94
C ILE A 72 -6.71 3.05 -2.54
N ALA A 73 -7.43 3.90 -1.79
CA ALA A 73 -6.93 5.19 -1.31
C ALA A 73 -5.68 5.02 -0.41
N ALA A 74 -5.71 4.06 0.51
CA ALA A 74 -4.57 3.76 1.35
C ALA A 74 -3.39 3.15 0.58
N SER A 75 -3.67 2.48 -0.54
CA SER A 75 -2.64 1.86 -1.36
C SER A 75 -1.93 2.87 -2.26
N THR A 76 -2.64 3.90 -2.71
CA THR A 76 -2.15 4.93 -3.63
C THR A 76 -1.58 6.16 -2.92
N ARG A 77 -1.88 6.36 -1.62
CA ARG A 77 -1.32 7.51 -0.87
C ARG A 77 0.19 7.41 -0.66
N THR A 78 0.84 8.57 -0.76
CA THR A 78 2.24 8.80 -0.36
C THR A 78 2.37 8.86 1.17
N ASN A 79 3.60 8.72 1.67
CA ASN A 79 3.89 8.94 3.08
C ASN A 79 4.27 10.40 3.28
N LYS A 80 3.33 11.21 3.77
CA LYS A 80 3.52 12.66 3.96
C LYS A 80 4.74 13.00 4.83
N MET A 81 4.98 12.24 5.91
CA MET A 81 6.12 12.50 6.79
C MET A 81 7.45 12.24 6.11
N VAL A 82 7.53 11.19 5.28
CA VAL A 82 8.73 10.89 4.49
C VAL A 82 8.93 11.93 3.40
N ASN A 83 7.86 12.35 2.72
CA ASN A 83 7.92 13.43 1.73
C ASN A 83 8.50 14.71 2.34
N VAL A 84 7.99 15.14 3.51
CA VAL A 84 8.51 16.30 4.25
C VAL A 84 9.98 16.11 4.62
N ALA A 85 10.37 14.94 5.16
CA ALA A 85 11.75 14.67 5.55
C ALA A 85 12.74 14.68 4.37
N LEU A 86 12.27 14.40 3.15
CA LEU A 86 13.06 14.41 1.92
C LEU A 86 12.93 15.71 1.12
N GLY A 87 12.16 16.69 1.59
CA GLY A 87 11.92 17.95 0.88
C GLY A 87 11.10 17.81 -0.40
N ILE A 88 10.29 16.75 -0.51
CA ILE A 88 9.40 16.49 -1.66
C ILE A 88 8.02 17.07 -1.30
N ALA A 89 7.62 18.15 -1.98
CA ALA A 89 6.30 18.78 -1.83
C ALA A 89 5.21 17.97 -2.56
#